data_AF-A0A922M398-F1
#
_entry.id   AF-A0A922M398-F1
#
_cell.length_a   1.000
_cell.length_b   1.000
_cell.length_c   1.000
_cell.angle_alpha   90.00
_cell.angle_beta   90.00
_cell.angle_gamma   90.00
#
_symmetry.space_group_name_H-M   'P 1'
#
loop_
_entity.id
_entity.type
_entity.pdbx_description
1 polymer ?
#
loop_
_entity_poly.entity_id
_entity_poly.type
_entity_poly.pdbx_seq_one_letter_code
_entity_poly.pdbx_strand_id
1 'polypeptide(L)'
;MMTPSLTPLKRGELGIKASVIQKESSAALRQLIDTVSKNLRALDSLDEKTQFWDTLIIYLVASKLDSVTLRHWEVYKNTLNAKPVLQNLKTYLKDRADLLQTLEEKHKQNHVDIKSNKPAQNQTSTSRSPSCPLCKAQHYLFSCPDFKQMTVEKKNRKGFQNECVLQLFISRT
;
A
#
# COMPACT_ATOMS: atom_id res chain seq x y z
N MET A 1 47.78 13.96 -26.07
CA MET A 1 46.88 12.80 -26.00
C MET A 1 46.20 12.83 -24.64
N MET A 2 44.96 13.33 -24.57
CA MET A 2 44.21 13.40 -23.32
C MET A 2 43.08 12.37 -23.39
N THR A 3 43.11 11.39 -22.49
CA THR A 3 42.00 10.45 -22.30
C THR A 3 40.83 11.19 -21.65
N PRO A 4 39.60 11.08 -22.16
CA PRO A 4 38.45 11.62 -21.45
C PRO A 4 38.18 10.74 -20.24
N SER A 5 38.22 11.34 -19.05
CA SER A 5 37.74 10.73 -17.82
C SER A 5 36.25 10.42 -17.95
N LEU A 6 35.92 9.14 -18.13
CA LEU A 6 34.56 8.65 -17.99
C LEU A 6 34.18 8.72 -16.51
N THR A 7 33.51 9.80 -16.14
CA THR A 7 32.85 9.91 -14.83
C THR A 7 31.80 8.80 -14.71
N PRO A 8 31.72 8.09 -13.57
CA PRO A 8 30.71 7.06 -13.36
C PRO A 8 29.31 7.67 -13.53
N LEU A 9 28.55 7.14 -14.49
CA LEU A 9 27.15 7.50 -14.69
C LEU A 9 26.41 7.27 -13.37
N LYS A 10 25.98 8.36 -12.72
CA LYS A 10 25.07 8.29 -11.57
C LYS A 10 23.86 7.47 -12.03
N ARG A 11 23.52 6.45 -11.23
CA ARG A 11 22.45 5.44 -11.45
C ARG A 11 21.02 6.03 -11.56
N GLY A 12 20.84 7.29 -11.97
CA GLY A 12 19.57 8.00 -11.91
C GLY A 12 19.12 8.71 -13.20
N GLU A 13 19.95 8.86 -14.23
CA GLU A 13 19.65 9.78 -15.34
C GLU A 13 19.30 9.13 -16.68
N LEU A 14 19.36 7.81 -16.82
CA LEU A 14 18.63 7.12 -17.89
C LEU A 14 17.23 6.79 -17.38
N GLY A 15 16.35 7.77 -17.36
CA GLY A 15 15.01 7.58 -16.80
C GLY A 15 13.95 8.28 -17.63
N ILE A 16 13.01 7.49 -18.15
CA ILE A 16 11.62 7.92 -18.36
C ILE A 16 11.30 8.96 -17.27
N LYS A 17 10.91 10.19 -17.67
CA LYS A 17 10.55 11.30 -16.76
C LYS A 17 9.28 10.95 -15.98
N ALA A 18 9.39 9.97 -15.11
CA ALA A 18 8.38 9.52 -14.19
C ALA A 18 8.99 9.61 -12.78
N SER A 19 8.32 10.38 -11.92
CA SER A 19 8.66 10.50 -10.52
C SER A 19 8.53 9.13 -9.84
N VAL A 20 9.45 8.81 -8.94
CA VAL A 20 9.39 7.56 -8.16
C VAL A 20 8.17 7.61 -7.25
N ILE A 21 7.35 6.56 -7.29
CA ILE A 21 6.17 6.43 -6.45
C ILE A 21 6.65 6.09 -5.02
N GLN A 22 6.48 7.03 -4.10
CA GLN A 22 6.89 6.88 -2.70
C GLN A 22 5.88 6.09 -1.87
N LYS A 23 4.60 6.17 -2.25
CA LYS A 23 3.48 5.51 -1.60
C LYS A 23 2.52 5.02 -2.65
N GLU A 24 2.03 3.80 -2.47
CA GLU A 24 1.04 3.20 -3.33
C GLU A 24 -0.22 4.10 -3.46
N SER A 25 -0.59 4.41 -4.70
CA SER A 25 -1.74 5.24 -5.03
C SER A 25 -2.28 4.87 -6.41
N SER A 26 -3.61 4.75 -6.51
CA SER A 26 -4.31 4.46 -7.77
C SER A 26 -3.93 5.45 -8.88
N ALA A 27 -3.94 6.75 -8.57
CA ALA A 27 -3.60 7.82 -9.50
C ALA A 27 -2.13 7.76 -9.94
N ALA A 28 -1.20 7.52 -9.02
CA ALA A 28 0.23 7.48 -9.33
C ALA A 28 0.58 6.33 -10.29
N LEU A 29 0.00 5.14 -10.07
CA LEU A 29 0.20 3.98 -10.94
C LEU A 29 -0.33 4.25 -12.36
N ARG A 30 -1.53 4.83 -12.49
CA ARG A 30 -2.09 5.20 -13.81
C ARG A 30 -1.24 6.24 -14.53
N GLN A 31 -0.80 7.30 -13.82
CA GLN A 31 0.08 8.33 -14.39
C GLN A 31 1.40 7.74 -14.88
N LEU A 32 1.98 6.78 -14.16
CA LEU A 32 3.19 6.07 -14.60
C LEU A 32 2.96 5.31 -15.91
N ILE A 33 1.88 4.51 -15.99
CA ILE A 33 1.52 3.75 -17.20
C ILE A 33 1.29 4.68 -18.39
N ASP A 34 0.59 5.79 -18.18
CA ASP A 34 0.29 6.77 -19.22
C ASP A 34 1.56 7.45 -19.72
N THR A 35 2.45 7.86 -18.82
CA THR A 35 3.73 8.48 -19.15
C THR A 35 4.61 7.54 -19.97
N VAL A 36 4.74 6.28 -19.55
CA VAL A 36 5.49 5.25 -20.29
C VAL A 36 4.88 5.03 -21.67
N SER A 37 3.55 4.94 -21.76
CA SER A 37 2.86 4.72 -23.03
C SER A 37 2.94 5.92 -23.96
N LYS A 38 2.96 7.15 -23.45
CA LYS A 38 3.20 8.38 -24.24
C LYS A 38 4.62 8.40 -24.78
N ASN A 39 5.61 8.08 -23.95
CA ASN A 39 7.01 8.04 -24.38
C ASN A 39 7.25 6.98 -25.46
N LEU A 40 6.66 5.78 -25.31
CA LEU A 40 6.75 4.74 -26.33
C LEU A 40 6.09 5.15 -27.65
N ARG A 41 4.93 5.82 -27.60
CA ARG A 41 4.29 6.38 -28.81
C ARG A 41 5.13 7.47 -29.46
N ALA A 42 5.82 8.30 -28.67
CA ALA A 42 6.75 9.30 -29.21
C ALA A 42 7.96 8.64 -29.91
N LEU A 43 8.50 7.56 -29.34
CA LEU A 43 9.56 6.78 -29.99
C LEU A 43 9.08 6.11 -31.28
N ASP A 44 7.88 5.53 -31.26
CA ASP A 44 7.25 4.94 -32.45
C ASP A 44 7.08 5.98 -33.58
N SER A 45 6.72 7.22 -33.24
CA SER A 45 6.63 8.32 -34.23
C SER A 45 7.98 8.75 -34.82
N LEU A 46 9.09 8.33 -34.22
CA LEU A 46 10.45 8.54 -34.72
C LEU A 46 10.97 7.34 -35.53
N ASP A 47 10.10 6.37 -35.85
CA ASP A 47 10.40 5.12 -36.56
C ASP A 47 11.39 4.20 -35.82
N GLU A 48 11.50 4.37 -34.50
CA GLU A 48 12.36 3.53 -33.66
C GLU A 48 11.70 2.18 -33.35
N LYS A 49 12.43 1.08 -33.60
CA LYS A 49 11.92 -0.28 -33.38
C LYS A 49 11.90 -0.62 -31.88
N THR A 50 10.78 -0.36 -31.21
CA THR A 50 10.61 -0.64 -29.77
C THR A 50 10.33 -2.11 -29.43
N GLN A 51 10.21 -2.99 -30.43
CA GLN A 51 9.81 -4.41 -30.27
C GLN A 51 10.69 -5.25 -29.32
N PHE A 52 11.92 -4.84 -29.04
CA PHE A 52 12.84 -5.54 -28.13
C PHE A 52 13.07 -4.82 -26.79
N TRP A 53 12.40 -3.69 -26.58
CA TRP A 53 12.66 -2.82 -25.42
C TRP A 53 11.90 -3.25 -24.17
N ASP A 54 10.99 -4.21 -24.28
CA ASP A 54 10.13 -4.69 -23.19
C ASP A 54 10.90 -4.95 -21.89
N THR A 55 12.03 -5.65 -21.95
CA THR A 55 12.83 -5.97 -20.75
C THR A 55 13.39 -4.71 -20.08
N LEU A 56 13.90 -3.80 -20.89
CA LEU A 56 14.48 -2.55 -20.43
C LEU A 56 13.41 -1.62 -19.85
N ILE A 57 12.26 -1.52 -20.51
CA ILE A 57 11.13 -0.72 -20.05
C ILE A 57 10.53 -1.33 -18.77
N ILE A 58 10.37 -2.64 -18.69
CA ILE A 58 9.92 -3.31 -17.46
C ILE A 58 10.87 -3.00 -16.29
N TYR A 59 12.18 -3.09 -16.50
CA TYR A 59 13.16 -2.74 -15.47
C TYR A 59 13.07 -1.26 -15.05
N LEU A 60 12.97 -0.35 -16.02
CA LEU A 60 12.83 1.08 -15.74
C LEU A 60 11.55 1.37 -14.96
N VAL A 61 10.41 0.80 -15.36
CA VAL A 61 9.13 1.00 -14.68
C VAL A 61 9.18 0.38 -13.28
N ALA A 62 9.71 -0.83 -13.13
CA ALA A 62 9.88 -1.49 -11.83
C ALA A 62 10.71 -0.64 -10.85
N SER A 63 11.74 0.05 -11.35
CA SER A 63 12.55 0.97 -10.52
C SER A 63 11.81 2.22 -10.03
N LYS A 64 10.64 2.53 -10.62
CA LYS A 64 9.79 3.67 -10.24
C LYS A 64 8.62 3.29 -9.35
N LEU A 65 8.35 1.99 -9.18
CA LEU A 65 7.28 1.49 -8.30
C LEU A 65 7.68 1.63 -6.83
N ASP A 66 6.67 1.78 -5.98
CA ASP A 66 6.87 1.67 -4.53
C ASP A 66 7.20 0.21 -4.14
N SER A 67 7.77 0.01 -2.96
CA SER A 67 8.24 -1.30 -2.50
C SER A 67 7.14 -2.36 -2.40
N VAL A 68 5.90 -1.95 -2.10
CA VAL A 68 4.75 -2.86 -1.97
C VAL A 68 4.29 -3.32 -3.34
N THR A 69 4.06 -2.38 -4.26
CA THR A 69 3.67 -2.71 -5.64
C THR A 69 4.76 -3.50 -6.35
N LEU A 70 6.04 -3.13 -6.18
CA LEU A 70 7.16 -3.86 -6.75
C LEU A 70 7.20 -5.30 -6.25
N ARG A 71 7.06 -5.53 -4.96
CA ARG A 71 7.05 -6.89 -4.38
C ARG A 71 5.94 -7.74 -5.00
N HIS A 72 4.73 -7.21 -5.09
CA HIS A 72 3.60 -7.95 -5.66
C HIS A 72 3.79 -8.20 -7.17
N TRP A 73 4.38 -7.25 -7.90
CA TRP A 73 4.77 -7.43 -9.29
C TRP A 73 5.77 -8.57 -9.46
N GLU A 74 6.81 -8.65 -8.64
CA GLU A 74 7.80 -9.75 -8.70
C GLU A 74 7.14 -11.11 -8.45
N VAL A 75 6.22 -11.19 -7.48
CA VAL A 75 5.45 -12.42 -7.22
C VAL A 75 4.62 -12.81 -8.45
N TYR A 76 3.86 -11.88 -9.02
CA TYR A 76 3.08 -12.13 -10.24
C TYR A 76 3.97 -12.53 -11.42
N LYS A 77 5.10 -11.85 -11.60
CA LYS A 77 6.06 -12.14 -12.67
C LYS A 77 6.59 -13.57 -12.59
N ASN A 78 6.85 -14.08 -11.39
CA ASN A 78 7.28 -15.46 -11.18
C ASN A 78 6.21 -16.51 -11.50
N THR A 79 4.93 -16.12 -11.60
CA THR A 79 3.85 -17.02 -12.06
C THR A 79 3.74 -17.12 -13.58
N LEU A 80 4.45 -16.29 -14.33
CA LEU A 80 4.42 -16.31 -15.78
C LEU A 80 5.33 -17.43 -16.31
N ASN A 81 4.78 -18.27 -17.20
CA ASN A 81 5.52 -19.38 -17.82
C ASN A 81 6.55 -18.93 -18.87
N ALA A 82 6.54 -17.64 -19.22
CA ALA A 82 7.39 -17.06 -20.23
C ALA A 82 7.92 -15.71 -19.77
N LYS A 83 8.92 -15.20 -20.50
CA LYS A 83 9.48 -13.88 -20.28
C LYS A 83 8.37 -12.82 -20.28
N PRO A 84 8.25 -11.97 -19.24
CA PRO A 84 7.21 -10.96 -19.18
C PRO A 84 7.38 -9.96 -20.34
N VAL A 85 6.29 -9.70 -21.05
CA VAL A 85 6.21 -8.60 -22.02
C VAL A 85 5.64 -7.36 -21.36
N LEU A 86 5.84 -6.20 -21.98
CA LEU A 86 5.42 -4.93 -21.40
C LEU A 86 3.89 -4.88 -21.14
N GLN A 87 3.10 -5.58 -21.96
CA GLN A 87 1.66 -5.65 -21.75
C GLN A 87 1.28 -6.32 -20.43
N ASN A 88 1.99 -7.38 -20.00
CA ASN A 88 1.75 -8.02 -18.71
C ASN A 88 1.93 -7.02 -17.56
N LEU A 89 2.98 -6.20 -17.62
CA LEU A 89 3.22 -5.16 -16.62
C LEU A 89 2.12 -4.09 -16.66
N LYS A 90 1.72 -3.63 -17.84
CA LYS A 90 0.66 -2.61 -17.99
C LYS A 90 -0.67 -3.11 -17.42
N THR A 91 -1.06 -4.35 -17.73
CA THR A 91 -2.29 -4.95 -17.20
C THR A 91 -2.22 -5.09 -15.69
N TYR A 92 -1.14 -5.65 -15.17
CA TYR A 92 -0.94 -5.80 -13.74
C TYR A 92 -1.05 -4.48 -12.97
N LEU A 93 -0.39 -3.41 -13.45
CA LEU A 93 -0.44 -2.11 -12.79
C LEU A 93 -1.82 -1.44 -12.91
N LYS A 94 -2.57 -1.69 -13.99
CA LYS A 94 -3.97 -1.24 -14.11
C LYS A 94 -4.86 -1.95 -13.11
N ASP A 95 -4.81 -3.28 -13.04
CA ASP A 95 -5.60 -4.08 -12.10
C ASP A 95 -5.32 -3.66 -10.65
N ARG A 96 -4.05 -3.40 -10.33
CA ARG A 96 -3.64 -2.89 -9.02
C ARG A 96 -4.22 -1.50 -8.75
N ALA A 97 -4.18 -0.59 -9.73
CA ALA A 97 -4.76 0.74 -9.60
C ALA A 97 -6.28 0.70 -9.39
N ASP A 98 -6.99 -0.20 -10.07
CA ASP A 98 -8.45 -0.38 -9.95
C ASP A 98 -8.83 -0.95 -8.57
N LEU A 99 -8.04 -1.90 -8.07
CA LEU A 99 -8.18 -2.41 -6.70
C LEU A 99 -8.00 -1.28 -5.68
N LEU A 100 -6.94 -0.47 -5.81
CA LEU A 100 -6.68 0.64 -4.91
C LEU A 100 -7.80 1.68 -4.95
N GLN A 101 -8.27 2.02 -6.15
CA GLN A 101 -9.40 2.94 -6.33
C GLN A 101 -10.64 2.43 -5.57
N THR A 102 -10.97 1.14 -5.72
CA THR A 102 -12.11 0.52 -5.02
C THR A 102 -11.96 0.60 -3.50
N LEU A 103 -10.75 0.38 -2.97
CA LEU A 103 -10.47 0.48 -1.54
C LEU A 103 -10.55 1.93 -1.03
N GLU A 104 -10.02 2.88 -1.80
CA GLU A 104 -10.08 4.32 -1.52
C GLU A 104 -11.53 4.82 -1.47
N GLU A 105 -12.37 4.38 -2.41
CA GLU A 105 -13.80 4.72 -2.47
C GLU A 105 -14.58 4.16 -1.26
N LYS A 106 -14.33 2.89 -0.88
CA LYS A 106 -14.94 2.30 0.32
C LYS A 106 -14.56 3.07 1.59
N HIS A 107 -13.30 3.51 1.70
CA HIS A 107 -12.85 4.30 2.85
C HIS A 107 -13.51 5.70 2.89
N LYS A 108 -13.82 6.29 1.73
CA LYS A 108 -14.56 7.55 1.65
C LYS A 108 -16.03 7.38 2.03
N GLN A 109 -16.69 6.31 1.58
CA GLN A 109 -18.09 6.02 1.93
C GLN A 109 -18.28 5.85 3.45
N ASN A 110 -17.34 5.23 4.14
CA ASN A 110 -17.38 5.11 5.61
C ASN A 110 -17.14 6.43 6.37
N HIS A 111 -16.79 7.53 5.68
CA HIS A 111 -16.56 8.84 6.27
C HIS A 111 -17.61 9.89 5.85
N VAL A 112 -18.60 9.50 5.03
CA VAL A 112 -19.74 10.34 4.64
C VAL A 112 -20.99 9.84 5.38
N ASP A 113 -20.98 9.91 6.71
CA ASP A 113 -22.21 9.81 7.51
C ASP A 113 -22.02 10.34 8.95
N ILE A 114 -21.45 11.55 9.08
CA ILE A 114 -21.67 12.37 10.29
C ILE A 114 -21.78 13.84 9.88
N LYS A 115 -22.85 14.21 9.16
CA LYS A 115 -23.35 15.59 9.17
C LYS A 115 -24.88 15.61 9.25
N SER A 116 -25.33 15.84 10.49
CA SER A 116 -26.47 16.68 10.88
C SER A 116 -27.88 16.29 10.41
N ASN A 117 -28.59 15.52 11.26
CA ASN A 117 -29.85 15.97 11.87
C ASN A 117 -30.28 14.96 12.95
N LYS A 118 -30.15 15.31 14.24
CA LYS A 118 -30.79 14.56 15.33
C LYS A 118 -31.92 15.40 15.90
N PRO A 119 -33.19 14.95 15.86
CA PRO A 119 -34.17 15.44 16.81
C PRO A 119 -33.74 15.01 18.21
N ALA A 120 -33.96 15.89 19.18
CA ALA A 120 -33.64 15.66 20.59
C ALA A 120 -34.43 14.47 21.13
N GLN A 121 -33.84 13.27 21.03
CA GLN A 121 -34.32 12.09 21.73
C GLN A 121 -33.39 11.91 22.93
N ASN A 122 -33.93 12.11 24.13
CA ASN A 122 -33.32 11.77 25.40
C ASN A 122 -33.02 10.26 25.42
N GLN A 123 -31.88 9.89 24.88
CA GLN A 123 -31.27 8.59 25.13
C GLN A 123 -30.33 8.80 26.30
N THR A 124 -30.76 8.32 27.47
CA THR A 124 -29.89 8.09 28.62
C THR A 124 -28.74 7.20 28.15
N SER A 125 -27.59 7.82 27.86
CA SER A 125 -26.35 7.11 27.61
C SER A 125 -25.97 6.39 28.89
N THR A 126 -26.22 5.08 28.95
CA THR A 126 -25.48 4.22 29.88
C THR A 126 -24.03 4.28 29.40
N SER A 127 -23.24 5.16 30.02
CA SER A 127 -21.80 5.21 29.84
C SER A 127 -21.24 3.85 30.26
N ARG A 128 -21.07 2.93 29.30
CA ARG A 128 -20.31 1.70 29.53
C ARG A 128 -18.86 2.13 29.67
N SER A 129 -18.50 2.45 30.89
CA SER A 129 -17.13 2.67 31.30
C SER A 129 -16.28 1.44 30.96
N PRO A 130 -15.05 1.60 30.45
CA PRO A 130 -14.22 0.48 30.03
C PRO A 130 -13.92 -0.43 31.22
N SER A 131 -14.22 -1.72 31.11
CA SER A 131 -13.82 -2.74 32.09
C SER A 131 -12.60 -3.50 31.58
N CYS A 132 -11.60 -3.65 32.44
CA CYS A 132 -10.35 -4.35 32.13
C CYS A 132 -10.61 -5.85 31.99
N PRO A 133 -10.18 -6.52 30.91
CA PRO A 133 -10.40 -7.95 30.74
C PRO A 133 -9.61 -8.81 31.74
N LEU A 134 -8.56 -8.27 32.39
CA LEU A 134 -7.73 -9.02 33.34
C LEU A 134 -8.25 -8.99 34.78
N CYS A 135 -8.60 -7.81 35.26
CA CYS A 135 -9.01 -7.61 36.65
C CYS A 135 -10.47 -7.17 36.80
N LYS A 136 -11.19 -6.98 35.68
CA LYS A 136 -12.61 -6.54 35.60
C LYS A 136 -12.90 -5.15 36.19
N ALA A 137 -11.88 -4.44 36.65
CA ALA A 137 -11.97 -3.08 37.16
C ALA A 137 -12.18 -2.05 36.04
N GLN A 138 -12.62 -0.85 36.40
CA GLN A 138 -13.03 0.21 35.48
C GLN A 138 -11.81 1.00 34.93
N HIS A 139 -11.04 0.37 34.06
CA HIS A 139 -9.94 1.01 33.32
C HIS A 139 -9.59 0.21 32.07
N TYR A 140 -8.84 0.83 31.15
CA TYR A 140 -8.28 0.11 30.01
C TYR A 140 -7.15 -0.83 30.43
N LEU A 141 -6.92 -1.88 29.63
CA LEU A 141 -5.87 -2.88 29.85
C LEU A 141 -4.47 -2.27 30.04
N PHE A 142 -4.12 -1.26 29.23
CA PHE A 142 -2.82 -0.59 29.31
C PHE A 142 -2.60 0.18 30.63
N SER A 143 -3.70 0.50 31.33
CA SER A 143 -3.66 1.16 32.64
C SER A 143 -3.76 0.17 33.81
N CYS A 144 -3.86 -1.14 33.54
CA CYS A 144 -4.00 -2.17 34.56
C CYS A 144 -2.67 -2.38 35.33
N PRO A 145 -2.66 -2.30 36.67
CA PRO A 145 -1.48 -2.57 37.49
C PRO A 145 -0.95 -3.99 37.29
N ASP A 146 -1.85 -4.98 37.24
CA ASP A 146 -1.49 -6.40 37.06
C ASP A 146 -0.85 -6.64 35.69
N PHE A 147 -1.34 -5.94 34.65
CA PHE A 147 -0.74 -5.98 33.32
C PHE A 147 0.65 -5.36 33.29
N LYS A 148 0.84 -4.23 34.00
CA LYS A 148 2.15 -3.56 34.09
C LYS A 148 3.17 -4.42 34.84
N GLN A 149 2.75 -5.13 35.87
CA GLN A 149 3.62 -5.97 36.73
C GLN A 149 3.90 -7.37 36.16
N MET A 150 3.17 -7.82 35.11
CA MET A 150 3.46 -9.10 34.45
C MET A 150 4.80 -9.08 33.68
N THR A 151 5.59 -10.15 33.83
CA THR A 151 6.82 -10.42 33.05
C THR A 151 6.53 -10.64 31.56
N VAL A 152 7.50 -10.29 30.72
CA VAL A 152 7.41 -10.34 29.23
C VAL A 152 7.06 -11.74 28.72
N GLU A 153 7.54 -12.79 29.38
CA GLU A 153 7.27 -14.20 29.05
C GLU A 153 5.78 -14.57 29.20
N LYS A 154 5.12 -14.01 30.22
CA LYS A 154 3.69 -14.26 30.48
C LYS A 154 2.80 -13.41 29.56
N LYS A 155 3.29 -12.26 29.09
CA LYS A 155 2.66 -11.40 28.07
C LYS A 155 2.68 -12.02 26.66
N ASN A 156 3.73 -12.78 26.32
CA ASN A 156 3.91 -13.42 25.01
C ASN A 156 3.31 -14.83 24.89
N ARG A 157 2.68 -15.36 25.95
CA ARG A 157 2.00 -16.66 25.88
C ARG A 157 0.76 -16.52 25.00
N LYS A 158 0.74 -17.22 23.86
CA LYS A 158 -0.31 -17.15 22.81
C LYS A 158 -1.76 -17.20 23.31
N GLY A 159 -2.02 -17.83 24.46
CA GLY A 159 -3.36 -17.87 25.09
C GLY A 159 -3.87 -16.51 25.59
N PHE A 160 -2.98 -15.59 25.97
CA PHE A 160 -3.37 -14.27 26.51
C PHE A 160 -3.67 -13.24 25.41
N GLN A 161 -3.02 -13.38 24.24
CA GLN A 161 -3.33 -12.55 23.07
C GLN A 161 -4.74 -12.85 22.58
N ASN A 162 -5.09 -14.14 22.40
CA ASN A 162 -6.35 -14.53 21.78
C ASN A 162 -7.60 -14.12 22.60
N GLU A 163 -7.55 -14.17 23.94
CA GLU A 163 -8.67 -13.69 24.76
C GLU A 163 -8.81 -12.16 24.77
N CYS A 164 -7.69 -11.42 24.69
CA CYS A 164 -7.73 -9.96 24.65
C CYS A 164 -8.16 -9.40 23.29
N VAL A 165 -7.76 -10.02 22.17
CA VAL A 165 -8.16 -9.51 20.83
C VAL A 165 -9.66 -9.67 20.61
N LEU A 166 -10.26 -10.76 21.10
CA LEU A 166 -11.70 -11.00 20.96
C LEU A 166 -12.56 -9.96 21.73
N GLN A 167 -12.09 -9.48 22.89
CA GLN A 167 -12.80 -8.46 23.67
C GLN A 167 -12.62 -7.03 23.12
N LEU A 168 -11.53 -6.75 22.41
CA LEU A 168 -11.31 -5.46 21.74
C LEU A 168 -12.19 -5.28 20.49
N PHE A 169 -12.61 -6.37 19.84
CA PHE A 169 -13.55 -6.30 18.70
C PHE A 169 -15.00 -6.07 19.13
N ILE A 170 -15.41 -6.53 20.31
CA ILE A 170 -16.80 -6.39 20.81
C ILE A 170 -17.09 -4.96 21.32
N SER A 171 -16.07 -4.15 21.58
CA SER A 171 -16.24 -2.76 22.07
C SER A 171 -16.27 -1.69 20.96
N ARG A 172 -16.30 -2.08 19.69
CA ARG A 172 -16.29 -1.16 18.52
C ARG A 172 -17.42 -1.35 17.52
N THR A 173 -18.45 -2.12 17.89
CA THR A 173 -19.77 -2.16 17.24
C THR A 173 -20.81 -1.64 18.23
#